data_AF-A0A927MJT5-F1
#
_entry.id   AF-A0A927MJT5-F1
#
_cell.length_a   1.000
_cell.length_b   1.000
_cell.length_c   1.000
_cell.angle_alpha   90.00
_cell.angle_beta   90.00
_cell.angle_gamma   90.00
#
_symmetry.space_group_name_H-M   'P 1'
#
loop_
_entity.id
_entity.type
_entity.pdbx_description
1 polymer ?
#
loop_
_entity_poly.entity_id
_entity_poly.type
_entity_poly.pdbx_seq_one_letter_code
_entity_poly.pdbx_strand_id
1 'polypeptide(L)'
;MIHTFRIISDLEVQHVNYMKEKYRIETYELCGNFGSIFKGVEVCIAKQLYTNKLHASIVVDLPVMLNRGEITNADFPFVTKTLENVFECFFGDKNLFQKHRLMRIDYRYDVIVESKEHRDAYIDLFEKSLQKKGHLQRKLGRFNVKREFVEYGTTIEHKNKSIKSMIYDKMAERIIKGEKVETYEKNVLRFEVALLVDRLYYEKNQMD
;
A
#
# COMPACT_ATOMS: atom_id res chain seq x y z
N MET A 1 -11.09 1.89 8.62
CA MET A 1 -10.33 3.15 8.42
C MET A 1 -9.41 3.00 7.22
N ILE A 2 -9.24 4.02 6.37
CA ILE A 2 -8.28 3.96 5.26
C ILE A 2 -6.87 3.95 5.85
N HIS A 3 -6.03 3.01 5.42
CA HIS A 3 -4.65 2.86 5.88
C HIS A 3 -3.66 3.22 4.77
N THR A 4 -3.88 2.68 3.57
CA THR A 4 -2.92 2.80 2.48
C THR A 4 -3.69 2.99 1.17
N PHE A 5 -3.14 3.73 0.23
CA PHE A 5 -3.70 3.79 -1.12
C PHE A 5 -2.60 3.94 -2.16
N ARG A 6 -2.93 3.58 -3.40
CA ARG A 6 -2.05 3.72 -4.56
C ARG A 6 -2.73 4.56 -5.62
N ILE A 7 -2.02 5.57 -6.11
CA ILE A 7 -2.43 6.39 -7.24
C ILE A 7 -1.43 6.25 -8.39
N ILE A 8 -1.90 6.50 -9.59
CA ILE A 8 -1.07 6.58 -10.80
C ILE A 8 -1.33 7.91 -11.51
N SER A 9 -0.28 8.50 -12.09
CA SER A 9 -0.37 9.67 -12.96
C SER A 9 0.48 9.46 -14.19
N ASP A 10 -0.06 9.82 -15.36
CA ASP A 10 0.65 9.73 -16.62
C ASP A 10 1.65 10.89 -16.74
N LEU A 11 2.89 10.61 -17.13
CA LEU A 11 3.95 11.60 -17.24
C LEU A 11 4.11 12.05 -18.69
N GLU A 12 4.11 13.36 -18.89
CA GLU A 12 4.38 14.02 -20.17
C GLU A 12 5.88 14.34 -20.30
N VAL A 13 6.28 14.71 -21.52
CA VAL A 13 7.69 15.01 -21.86
C VAL A 13 8.26 16.12 -20.96
N GLN A 14 7.45 17.14 -20.62
CA GLN A 14 7.87 18.22 -19.74
C GLN A 14 8.27 17.73 -18.33
N HIS A 15 7.54 16.76 -17.77
CA HIS A 15 7.83 16.21 -16.43
C HIS A 15 9.13 15.41 -16.46
N VAL A 16 9.37 14.67 -17.56
CA VAL A 16 10.61 13.91 -17.77
C VAL A 16 11.79 14.85 -17.89
N ASN A 17 11.66 15.95 -18.64
CA ASN A 17 12.72 16.95 -18.78
C ASN A 17 13.03 17.64 -17.45
N TYR A 18 12.00 18.01 -16.68
CA TYR A 18 12.17 18.55 -15.33
C TYR A 18 13.00 17.61 -14.44
N MET A 19 12.67 16.32 -14.46
CA MET A 19 13.40 15.32 -13.68
C MET A 19 14.87 15.19 -14.10
N LYS A 20 15.13 15.18 -15.41
CA LYS A 20 16.50 15.12 -15.95
C LYS A 20 17.32 16.32 -15.50
N GLU A 21 16.75 17.52 -15.60
CA GLU A 21 17.43 18.76 -15.24
C GLU A 21 17.67 18.85 -13.72
N LYS A 22 16.66 18.54 -12.91
CA LYS A 22 16.71 18.70 -11.46
C LYS A 22 17.56 17.63 -10.77
N TYR A 23 17.38 16.36 -11.16
CA TYR A 23 18.02 15.24 -10.49
C TYR A 23 19.26 14.72 -11.22
N ARG A 24 19.53 15.21 -12.44
CA ARG A 24 20.64 14.76 -13.30
C ARG A 24 20.61 13.25 -13.56
N ILE A 25 19.39 12.71 -13.73
CA ILE A 25 19.13 11.28 -13.94
C ILE A 25 18.80 11.06 -15.41
N GLU A 26 19.37 10.01 -16.01
CA GLU A 26 19.12 9.65 -17.40
C GLU A 26 17.80 8.90 -17.60
N THR A 27 17.24 8.94 -18.82
CA THR A 27 15.89 8.38 -19.09
C THR A 27 15.75 6.89 -18.76
N TYR A 28 16.83 6.12 -18.85
CA TYR A 28 16.83 4.69 -18.53
C TYR A 28 16.86 4.42 -17.02
N GLU A 29 17.39 5.37 -16.24
CA GLU A 29 17.47 5.33 -14.77
C GLU A 29 16.17 5.82 -14.13
N LEU A 30 15.31 6.49 -14.89
CA LEU A 30 13.99 6.90 -14.44
C LEU A 30 13.11 5.71 -14.05
N CYS A 31 13.35 4.51 -14.57
CA CYS A 31 12.59 3.33 -14.18
C CYS A 31 13.14 2.79 -12.85
N GLY A 32 12.64 3.32 -11.73
CA GLY A 32 13.13 2.95 -10.40
C GLY A 32 12.23 3.44 -9.26
N ASN A 33 12.56 2.98 -8.05
CA ASN A 33 11.97 3.50 -6.82
C ASN A 33 12.77 4.72 -6.37
N PHE A 34 12.12 5.88 -6.32
CA PHE A 34 12.74 7.15 -5.95
C PHE A 34 12.84 7.36 -4.43
N GLY A 35 12.57 6.32 -3.63
CA GLY A 35 12.68 6.36 -2.19
C GLY A 35 11.67 7.32 -1.54
N SER A 36 11.58 7.26 -0.21
CA SER A 36 10.65 8.07 0.58
C SER A 36 11.30 9.37 1.03
N ILE A 37 11.49 10.33 0.11
CA ILE A 37 11.81 11.72 0.49
C ILE A 37 10.73 12.25 1.46
N PHE A 38 9.48 11.87 1.18
CA PHE A 38 8.35 12.14 2.04
C PHE A 38 8.04 10.89 2.85
N LYS A 39 8.00 11.04 4.18
CA LYS A 39 7.69 9.94 5.09
C LYS A 39 6.32 9.36 4.73
N GLY A 40 6.25 8.04 4.57
CA GLY A 40 5.01 7.31 4.24
C GLY A 40 4.59 7.44 2.77
N VAL A 41 5.45 7.96 1.89
CA VAL A 41 5.19 8.03 0.45
C VAL A 41 6.30 7.31 -0.30
N GLU A 42 5.92 6.37 -1.15
CA GLU A 42 6.83 5.72 -2.08
C GLU A 42 6.47 6.12 -3.51
N VAL A 43 7.47 6.57 -4.27
CA VAL A 43 7.30 6.98 -5.66
C VAL A 43 8.08 6.03 -6.55
N CYS A 44 7.39 5.41 -7.50
CA CYS A 44 8.00 4.53 -8.49
C CYS A 44 7.57 4.98 -9.88
N ILE A 45 8.52 5.08 -10.81
CA ILE A 45 8.22 5.41 -12.20
C ILE A 45 8.42 4.16 -13.04
N ALA A 46 7.45 3.88 -13.89
CA ALA A 46 7.50 2.71 -14.77
C ALA A 46 6.99 3.05 -16.17
N LYS A 47 7.46 2.27 -17.15
CA LYS A 47 6.96 2.31 -18.52
C LYS A 47 5.68 1.50 -18.63
N GLN A 48 4.69 2.04 -19.32
CA GLN A 48 3.52 1.30 -19.72
C GLN A 48 3.88 0.39 -20.90
N LEU A 49 3.60 -0.92 -20.76
CA LEU A 49 4.07 -1.98 -21.67
C LEU A 49 3.71 -1.77 -23.16
N TYR A 50 2.57 -1.16 -23.46
CA TYR A 50 2.06 -1.06 -24.84
C TYR A 50 2.24 0.32 -25.48
N THR A 51 2.33 1.37 -24.69
CA THR A 51 2.36 2.76 -25.18
C THR A 51 3.75 3.39 -25.07
N ASN A 52 4.68 2.74 -24.36
CA ASN A 52 5.97 3.29 -23.94
C ASN A 52 5.86 4.63 -23.16
N LYS A 53 4.66 5.01 -22.73
CA LYS A 53 4.45 6.19 -21.89
C LYS A 53 4.94 5.89 -20.48
N LEU A 54 5.57 6.88 -19.86
CA LEU A 54 5.97 6.80 -18.46
C LEU A 54 4.78 7.16 -17.57
N HIS A 55 4.67 6.49 -16.44
CA HIS A 55 3.73 6.83 -15.40
C HIS A 55 4.41 6.82 -14.04
N ALA A 56 3.97 7.71 -13.17
CA ALA A 56 4.33 7.72 -11.77
C ALA A 56 3.29 6.91 -10.99
N SER A 57 3.75 5.89 -10.29
CA SER A 57 3.00 5.10 -9.32
C SER A 57 3.39 5.56 -7.93
N ILE A 58 2.45 6.13 -7.19
CA ILE A 58 2.66 6.63 -5.83
C ILE A 58 1.87 5.76 -4.86
N VAL A 59 2.54 5.22 -3.85
CA VAL A 59 1.94 4.48 -2.74
C VAL A 59 2.05 5.34 -1.49
N VAL A 60 0.93 5.48 -0.77
CA VAL A 60 0.83 6.32 0.42
C VAL A 60 0.40 5.46 1.60
N ASP A 61 1.27 5.35 2.60
CA ASP A 61 1.02 4.76 3.92
C ASP A 61 0.65 5.89 4.89
N LEU A 62 -0.64 6.06 5.16
CA LEU A 62 -1.17 7.18 5.95
C LEU A 62 -0.68 7.17 7.40
N PRO A 63 -0.67 6.05 8.15
CA PRO A 63 -0.13 6.02 9.50
C PRO A 63 1.33 6.42 9.58
N VAL A 64 2.15 5.99 8.61
CA VAL A 64 3.57 6.36 8.56
C VAL A 64 3.71 7.86 8.24
N MET A 65 2.93 8.37 7.28
CA MET A 65 2.93 9.79 6.92
C MET A 65 2.48 10.70 8.06
N LEU A 66 1.42 10.32 8.78
CA LEU A 66 0.85 11.09 9.89
C LEU A 66 1.52 10.77 11.24
N ASN A 67 2.39 9.77 11.28
CA ASN A 67 3.05 9.27 12.48
C ASN A 67 2.09 8.87 13.61
N ARG A 68 0.92 8.32 13.27
CA ARG A 68 -0.10 7.90 14.24
C ARG A 68 -1.02 6.81 13.70
N GLY A 69 -1.61 6.03 14.62
CA GLY A 69 -2.50 4.91 14.30
C GLY A 69 -3.93 5.31 13.92
N GLU A 70 -4.40 6.50 14.30
CA GLU A 70 -5.77 6.93 14.02
C GLU A 70 -5.80 7.99 12.91
N ILE A 71 -6.68 7.77 11.93
CA ILE A 71 -6.83 8.59 10.74
C ILE A 71 -8.28 9.02 10.66
N THR A 72 -8.48 10.32 10.55
CA THR A 72 -9.80 10.94 10.53
C THR A 72 -9.98 11.77 9.26
N ASN A 73 -11.21 12.17 8.96
CA ASN A 73 -11.48 13.03 7.81
C ASN A 73 -10.79 14.40 7.91
N ALA A 74 -10.44 14.84 9.12
CA ALA A 74 -9.69 16.08 9.34
C ALA A 74 -8.25 16.03 8.80
N ASP A 75 -7.70 14.82 8.55
CA ASP A 75 -6.37 14.65 7.98
C ASP A 75 -6.32 14.87 6.47
N PHE A 76 -7.47 14.83 5.81
CA PHE A 76 -7.57 14.88 4.36
C PHE A 76 -6.89 16.12 3.75
N PRO A 77 -7.08 17.36 4.26
CA PRO A 77 -6.40 18.53 3.71
C PRO A 77 -4.87 18.45 3.80
N PHE A 78 -4.34 17.91 4.89
CA PHE A 78 -2.89 17.72 5.06
C PHE A 78 -2.35 16.66 4.09
N VAL A 79 -3.07 15.55 3.91
CA VAL A 79 -2.71 14.49 2.96
C VAL A 79 -2.67 15.06 1.54
N THR A 80 -3.73 15.76 1.14
CA THR A 80 -3.82 16.42 -0.16
C THR A 80 -2.65 17.36 -0.38
N LYS A 81 -2.35 18.22 0.60
CA LYS A 81 -1.26 19.18 0.44
C LYS A 81 0.11 18.51 0.33
N THR A 82 0.33 17.46 1.11
CA THR A 82 1.54 16.65 1.03
C THR A 82 1.70 16.03 -0.35
N LEU A 83 0.63 15.50 -0.94
CA LEU A 83 0.68 14.91 -2.28
C LEU A 83 0.92 15.95 -3.37
N GLU A 84 0.27 17.12 -3.31
CA GLU A 84 0.60 18.23 -4.22
C GLU A 84 2.10 18.57 -4.17
N ASN A 85 2.67 18.64 -2.98
CA ASN A 85 4.10 18.91 -2.79
C ASN A 85 4.98 17.76 -3.32
N VAL A 86 4.54 16.50 -3.19
CA VAL A 86 5.23 15.35 -3.80
C VAL A 86 5.28 15.53 -5.31
N PHE A 87 4.14 15.83 -5.94
CA PHE A 87 4.07 16.01 -7.40
C PHE A 87 4.89 17.22 -7.88
N GLU A 88 4.80 18.35 -7.19
CA GLU A 88 5.62 19.53 -7.46
C GLU A 88 7.12 19.22 -7.32
N CYS A 89 7.50 18.51 -6.24
CA CYS A 89 8.89 18.21 -5.96
C CYS A 89 9.50 17.28 -7.02
N PHE A 90 8.84 16.17 -7.34
CA PHE A 90 9.38 15.17 -8.26
C PHE A 90 9.20 15.56 -9.73
N PHE A 91 8.10 16.21 -10.09
CA PHE A 91 7.73 16.39 -11.51
C PHE A 91 7.60 17.86 -11.93
N GLY A 92 7.69 18.81 -11.00
CA GLY A 92 7.55 20.24 -11.30
C GLY A 92 6.12 20.66 -11.64
N ASP A 93 5.12 19.80 -11.36
CA ASP A 93 3.72 20.08 -11.65
C ASP A 93 2.78 19.47 -10.59
N LYS A 94 2.34 20.28 -9.63
CA LYS A 94 1.29 19.90 -8.67
C LYS A 94 -0.04 19.49 -9.31
N ASN A 95 -0.36 19.94 -10.54
CA ASN A 95 -1.65 19.65 -11.18
C ASN A 95 -1.76 18.18 -11.61
N LEU A 96 -0.64 17.44 -11.67
CA LEU A 96 -0.66 15.98 -11.81
C LEU A 96 -1.49 15.32 -10.71
N PHE A 97 -1.51 15.89 -9.50
CA PHE A 97 -2.39 15.42 -8.44
C PHE A 97 -3.86 15.55 -8.81
N GLN A 98 -4.31 16.49 -9.64
CA GLN A 98 -5.72 16.56 -10.03
C GLN A 98 -6.09 15.55 -11.13
N LYS A 99 -5.11 15.09 -11.89
CA LYS A 99 -5.27 14.16 -13.02
C LYS A 99 -4.96 12.70 -12.63
N HIS A 100 -4.73 12.43 -11.35
CA HIS A 100 -4.39 11.10 -10.88
C HIS A 100 -5.56 10.12 -11.03
N ARG A 101 -5.23 8.83 -11.09
CA ARG A 101 -6.21 7.73 -10.99
C ARG A 101 -5.94 6.92 -9.75
N LEU A 102 -6.98 6.67 -8.95
CA LEU A 102 -6.91 5.76 -7.82
C LEU A 102 -6.86 4.31 -8.32
N MET A 103 -5.81 3.59 -7.95
CA MET A 103 -5.57 2.22 -8.40
C MET A 103 -5.87 1.19 -7.32
N ARG A 104 -5.77 1.59 -6.05
CA ARG A 104 -6.01 0.73 -4.90
C ARG A 104 -6.28 1.57 -3.66
N ILE A 105 -7.18 1.12 -2.82
CA ILE A 105 -7.41 1.67 -1.48
C ILE A 105 -7.54 0.52 -0.47
N ASP A 106 -6.83 0.66 0.63
CA ASP A 106 -6.76 -0.33 1.70
C ASP A 106 -7.44 0.21 2.94
N TYR A 107 -8.41 -0.54 3.42
CA TYR A 107 -9.05 -0.33 4.70
C TYR A 107 -8.46 -1.28 5.72
N ARG A 108 -8.33 -0.81 6.95
CA ARG A 108 -8.01 -1.64 8.11
C ARG A 108 -9.04 -1.54 9.21
N TYR A 109 -9.07 -2.58 10.01
CA TYR A 109 -9.75 -2.68 11.29
C TYR A 109 -8.81 -3.36 12.29
N ASP A 110 -8.54 -2.67 13.39
CA ASP A 110 -7.56 -3.08 14.39
C ASP A 110 -8.28 -3.42 15.69
N VAL A 111 -7.93 -4.55 16.30
CA VAL A 111 -8.45 -4.97 17.61
C VAL A 111 -7.27 -5.29 18.52
N ILE A 112 -7.30 -4.74 19.73
CA ILE A 112 -6.32 -5.07 20.77
C ILE A 112 -6.74 -6.39 21.41
N VAL A 113 -5.87 -7.38 21.34
CA VAL A 113 -6.06 -8.71 21.95
C VAL A 113 -4.79 -9.04 22.71
N GLU A 114 -4.78 -8.87 24.03
CA GLU A 114 -3.57 -8.99 24.86
C GLU A 114 -2.96 -10.39 24.81
N SER A 115 -3.79 -11.44 24.92
CA SER A 115 -3.33 -12.84 24.84
C SER A 115 -2.91 -13.20 23.42
N LYS A 116 -1.69 -13.70 23.28
CA LYS A 116 -1.17 -14.22 22.02
C LYS A 116 -1.94 -15.47 21.59
N GLU A 117 -2.26 -16.35 22.53
CA GLU A 117 -3.00 -17.58 22.29
C GLU A 117 -4.37 -17.29 21.67
N HIS A 118 -5.05 -16.24 22.13
CA HIS A 118 -6.31 -15.80 21.53
C HIS A 118 -6.11 -15.26 20.11
N ARG A 119 -5.05 -14.48 19.85
CA ARG A 119 -4.74 -13.98 18.50
C ARG A 119 -4.49 -15.14 17.53
N ASP A 120 -3.68 -16.10 17.94
CA ASP A 120 -3.38 -17.31 17.15
C ASP A 120 -4.67 -18.10 16.87
N ALA A 121 -5.52 -18.31 17.89
CA ALA A 121 -6.82 -18.97 17.72
C ALA A 121 -7.76 -18.24 16.75
N TYR A 122 -7.81 -16.90 16.78
CA TYR A 122 -8.62 -16.12 15.83
C TYR A 122 -8.12 -16.25 14.39
N ILE A 123 -6.80 -16.25 14.19
CA ILE A 123 -6.20 -16.47 12.87
C ILE A 123 -6.60 -17.85 12.35
N ASP A 124 -6.47 -18.90 13.16
CA ASP A 124 -6.86 -20.27 12.79
C ASP A 124 -8.35 -20.40 12.45
N LEU A 125 -9.22 -19.75 13.23
CA LEU A 125 -10.67 -19.73 12.95
C LEU A 125 -10.96 -19.03 11.62
N PHE A 126 -10.26 -17.94 11.34
CA PHE A 126 -10.39 -17.22 10.08
C PHE A 126 -9.95 -18.10 8.90
N GLU A 127 -8.84 -18.84 9.03
CA GLU A 127 -8.36 -19.81 8.03
C GLU A 127 -9.44 -20.83 7.67
N LYS A 128 -10.01 -21.46 8.69
CA LYS A 128 -11.05 -22.49 8.55
C LYS A 128 -12.33 -21.95 7.94
N SER A 129 -12.72 -20.73 8.31
CA SER A 129 -13.96 -20.11 7.81
C SER A 129 -13.91 -19.87 6.29
N LEU A 130 -12.72 -19.61 5.75
CA LEU A 130 -12.54 -19.23 4.36
C LEU A 130 -12.16 -20.38 3.42
N GLN A 131 -11.65 -21.51 3.94
CA GLN A 131 -11.48 -22.74 3.16
C GLN A 131 -12.78 -23.20 2.49
N LYS A 132 -13.94 -22.90 3.10
CA LYS A 132 -15.26 -23.24 2.56
C LYS A 132 -15.68 -22.43 1.33
N LYS A 133 -15.03 -21.30 1.00
CA LYS A 133 -15.47 -20.36 -0.05
C LYS A 133 -14.67 -20.42 -1.35
N GLY A 134 -13.78 -21.41 -1.53
CA GLY A 134 -13.11 -21.66 -2.82
C GLY A 134 -12.19 -20.53 -3.32
N HIS A 135 -11.81 -19.58 -2.47
CA HIS A 135 -10.88 -18.51 -2.81
C HIS A 135 -9.44 -18.91 -2.44
N LEU A 136 -8.50 -18.64 -3.36
CA LEU A 136 -7.08 -18.94 -3.21
C LEU A 136 -6.54 -18.37 -1.89
N GLN A 137 -6.21 -19.27 -0.96
CA GLN A 137 -5.46 -18.96 0.24
C GLN A 137 -3.98 -18.87 -0.13
N ARG A 138 -3.35 -17.74 0.19
CA ARG A 138 -1.90 -17.64 0.16
C ARG A 138 -1.40 -17.49 1.59
N LYS A 139 -0.67 -18.49 2.06
CA LYS A 139 0.15 -18.33 3.26
C LYS A 139 1.32 -17.43 2.89
N LEU A 140 1.50 -16.34 3.64
CA LEU A 140 2.64 -15.46 3.45
C LEU A 140 3.86 -16.08 4.12
N GLY A 141 5.04 -15.84 3.53
CA GLY A 141 6.29 -16.38 4.02
C GLY A 141 7.49 -15.67 3.38
N ARG A 142 8.68 -16.07 3.81
CA ARG A 142 9.96 -15.62 3.26
C ARG A 142 10.78 -16.80 2.80
N PHE A 143 11.69 -16.55 1.86
CA PHE A 143 12.76 -17.51 1.58
C PHE A 143 13.84 -17.38 2.65
N ASN A 144 14.25 -18.51 3.24
CA ASN A 144 15.39 -18.55 4.15
C ASN A 144 16.72 -18.45 3.37
N VAL A 145 17.84 -18.43 4.08
CA VAL A 145 19.20 -18.37 3.48
C VAL A 145 19.46 -19.55 2.53
N LYS A 146 18.74 -20.67 2.70
CA LYS A 146 18.78 -21.87 1.85
C LYS A 146 17.80 -21.83 0.67
N ARG A 147 17.12 -20.69 0.44
CA ARG A 147 16.06 -20.50 -0.56
C ARG A 147 14.83 -21.40 -0.38
N GLU A 148 14.57 -21.83 0.84
CA GLU A 148 13.35 -22.58 1.19
C GLU A 148 12.27 -21.60 1.66
N PHE A 149 11.03 -21.80 1.21
CA PHE A 149 9.90 -20.98 1.63
C PHE A 149 9.49 -21.33 3.06
N VAL A 150 9.52 -20.34 3.96
CA VAL A 150 9.13 -20.46 5.37
C VAL A 150 7.93 -19.56 5.59
N GLU A 151 6.79 -20.17 5.93
CA GLU A 151 5.55 -19.47 6.25
C GLU A 151 5.72 -18.64 7.52
N TYR A 152 5.09 -17.46 7.56
CA TYR A 152 5.10 -16.60 8.73
C TYR A 152 4.20 -17.11 9.85
N GLY A 153 3.27 -18.06 9.56
CA GLY A 153 2.34 -18.66 10.51
C GLY A 153 1.34 -17.69 11.16
N THR A 154 1.46 -16.39 10.88
CA THR A 154 0.79 -15.28 11.58
C THR A 154 -0.07 -14.45 10.64
N THR A 155 -0.24 -14.89 9.39
CA THR A 155 -0.96 -14.12 8.37
C THR A 155 -1.68 -15.03 7.39
N ILE A 156 -2.93 -14.67 7.10
CA ILE A 156 -3.74 -15.32 6.08
C ILE A 156 -4.14 -14.26 5.06
N GLU A 157 -3.74 -14.44 3.81
CA GLU A 157 -4.13 -13.57 2.69
C GLU A 157 -5.13 -14.30 1.78
N HIS A 158 -6.19 -13.59 1.44
CA HIS A 158 -7.14 -13.96 0.40
C HIS A 158 -7.08 -12.92 -0.69
N LYS A 159 -6.98 -13.35 -1.94
CA LYS A 159 -6.89 -12.44 -3.08
C LYS A 159 -7.70 -12.96 -4.25
N ASN A 160 -8.53 -12.09 -4.81
CA ASN A 160 -9.05 -12.22 -6.16
C ASN A 160 -8.61 -11.00 -7.01
N LYS A 161 -9.13 -10.86 -8.23
CA LYS A 161 -8.73 -9.77 -9.14
C LYS A 161 -9.12 -8.37 -8.64
N SER A 162 -10.16 -8.27 -7.82
CA SER A 162 -10.81 -7.00 -7.49
C SER A 162 -10.71 -6.65 -5.99
N ILE A 163 -10.52 -7.65 -5.13
CA ILE A 163 -10.46 -7.51 -3.67
C ILE A 163 -9.34 -8.41 -3.12
N LYS A 164 -8.60 -7.89 -2.16
CA LYS A 164 -7.70 -8.67 -1.30
C LYS A 164 -8.09 -8.44 0.15
N SER A 165 -8.14 -9.48 0.97
CA SER A 165 -8.35 -9.38 2.41
C SER A 165 -7.25 -10.12 3.17
N MET A 166 -6.92 -9.65 4.36
CA MET A 166 -5.84 -10.20 5.16
C MET A 166 -6.14 -10.09 6.65
N ILE A 167 -5.81 -11.11 7.44
CA ILE A 167 -5.79 -11.04 8.90
C ILE A 167 -4.41 -11.43 9.40
N TYR A 168 -3.89 -10.72 10.39
CA TYR A 168 -2.58 -11.01 10.96
C TYR A 168 -2.32 -10.38 12.33
N ASP A 169 -1.42 -10.99 13.10
CA ASP A 169 -0.82 -10.36 14.30
C ASP A 169 0.19 -9.30 13.84
N LYS A 170 -0.13 -8.03 14.09
CA LYS A 170 0.68 -6.90 13.61
C LYS A 170 2.03 -6.80 14.32
N MET A 171 2.06 -7.08 15.62
CA MET A 171 3.30 -7.04 16.40
C MET A 171 4.24 -8.15 15.94
N ALA A 172 3.72 -9.38 15.78
CA ALA A 172 4.51 -10.51 15.29
C ALA A 172 5.06 -10.24 13.88
N GLU A 173 4.25 -9.64 13.00
CA GLU A 173 4.66 -9.29 11.63
C GLU A 173 5.84 -8.30 11.61
N ARG A 174 5.80 -7.23 12.42
CA ARG A 174 6.92 -6.28 12.55
C ARG A 174 8.18 -6.94 13.09
N ILE A 175 8.05 -7.78 14.12
CA ILE A 175 9.20 -8.51 14.72
C ILE A 175 9.85 -9.42 13.68
N ILE A 176 9.07 -10.18 12.92
CA ILE A 176 9.58 -11.09 11.88
C ILE A 176 10.31 -10.33 10.76
N LYS A 177 9.85 -9.12 10.44
CA LYS A 177 10.48 -8.22 9.47
C LYS A 177 11.70 -7.48 10.01
N GLY A 178 11.95 -7.54 11.32
CA GLY A 178 13.02 -6.76 11.97
C GLY A 178 12.72 -5.27 12.03
N GLU A 179 11.45 -4.89 11.98
CA GLU A 179 11.00 -3.50 12.01
C GLU A 179 10.65 -3.07 13.45
N LYS A 180 10.76 -1.76 13.71
CA LYS A 180 10.34 -1.19 14.99
C LYS A 180 8.83 -1.35 15.15
N VAL A 181 8.42 -1.93 16.30
CA VAL A 181 7.01 -2.01 16.69
C VAL A 181 6.58 -0.68 17.28
N GLU A 182 5.64 0.01 16.64
CA GLU A 182 5.08 1.25 17.17
C GLU A 182 4.08 0.99 18.31
N THR A 183 3.82 1.99 19.13
CA THR A 183 2.94 1.85 20.31
C THR A 183 1.53 1.39 19.94
N TYR A 184 1.00 1.88 18.82
CA TYR A 184 -0.30 1.52 18.27
C TYR A 184 -0.33 0.16 17.54
N GLU A 185 0.80 -0.58 17.51
CA GLU A 185 0.90 -1.90 16.87
C GLU A 185 1.01 -3.04 17.90
N LYS A 186 1.16 -2.71 19.18
CA LYS A 186 1.29 -3.69 20.27
C LYS A 186 0.00 -4.47 20.48
N ASN A 187 0.12 -5.80 20.51
CA ASN A 187 -1.00 -6.73 20.75
C ASN A 187 -2.20 -6.51 19.80
N VAL A 188 -1.94 -5.98 18.60
CA VAL A 188 -2.98 -5.73 17.60
C VAL A 188 -3.15 -6.93 16.68
N LEU A 189 -4.38 -7.46 16.64
CA LEU A 189 -4.85 -8.29 15.55
C LEU A 189 -5.46 -7.37 14.48
N ARG A 190 -4.87 -7.35 13.29
CA ARG A 190 -5.27 -6.47 12.20
C ARG A 190 -6.01 -7.25 11.13
N PHE A 191 -7.13 -6.69 10.71
CA PHE A 191 -7.86 -7.09 9.52
C PHE A 191 -7.75 -6.00 8.45
N GLU A 192 -7.35 -6.36 7.24
CA GLU A 192 -7.21 -5.45 6.10
C GLU A 192 -8.06 -5.92 4.91
N VAL A 193 -8.64 -4.96 4.20
CA VAL A 193 -9.33 -5.17 2.92
C VAL A 193 -8.83 -4.12 1.92
N ALA A 194 -8.20 -4.60 0.87
CA ALA A 194 -7.76 -3.82 -0.27
C ALA A 194 -8.79 -3.93 -1.41
N LEU A 195 -9.32 -2.80 -1.85
CA LEU A 195 -10.10 -2.69 -3.08
C LEU A 195 -9.16 -2.32 -4.22
N LEU A 196 -9.15 -3.12 -5.27
CA LEU A 196 -8.33 -2.91 -6.47
C LEU A 196 -9.13 -2.17 -7.55
N VAL A 197 -8.41 -1.62 -8.52
CA VAL A 197 -8.94 -0.82 -9.63
C VAL A 197 -10.22 -1.37 -10.27
N ASP A 198 -10.32 -2.69 -10.50
CA ASP A 198 -11.50 -3.32 -11.09
C ASP A 198 -12.75 -3.13 -10.22
N ARG A 199 -12.62 -3.24 -8.90
CA ARG A 199 -13.72 -3.01 -7.97
C ARG A 199 -14.11 -1.54 -7.91
N LEU A 200 -13.10 -0.65 -7.92
CA LEU A 200 -13.32 0.79 -7.88
C LEU A 200 -14.07 1.29 -9.11
N TYR A 201 -13.73 0.79 -10.30
CA TYR A 201 -14.47 1.12 -11.53
C TYR A 201 -15.91 0.58 -11.51
N TYR A 202 -16.12 -0.65 -11.02
CA TYR A 202 -17.46 -1.22 -10.89
C TYR A 202 -18.36 -0.35 -10.00
N GLU A 203 -17.86 0.06 -8.84
CA GLU A 203 -18.64 0.91 -7.91
C GLU A 203 -18.91 2.30 -8.48
N LYS A 204 -17.94 2.90 -9.19
CA LYS A 204 -18.15 4.18 -9.87
C LYS A 204 -19.33 4.10 -10.86
N ASN A 205 -19.34 3.08 -11.71
CA ASN A 205 -20.38 2.91 -12.73
C ASN A 205 -21.77 2.58 -12.17
N GLN A 206 -21.90 2.30 -10.87
CA GLN A 206 -23.19 2.12 -10.20
C GLN A 206 -23.72 3.40 -9.55
N MET A 207 -22.86 4.40 -9.38
CA MET A 207 -23.21 5.70 -8.79
C MET A 207 -23.57 6.75 -9.84
N ASP A 208 -23.18 6.50 -11.10
CA ASP A 208 -23.54 7.29 -12.30
C ASP A 208 -24.82 6.74 -12.95
#